data_AF-A0A2K8SI82-F1
#
_entry.id   AF-A0A2K8SI82-F1
#
_cell.length_a   1.000
_cell.length_b   1.000
_cell.length_c   1.000
_cell.angle_alpha   90.00
_cell.angle_beta   90.00
_cell.angle_gamma   90.00
#
_symmetry.space_group_name_H-M   'P 1'
#
loop_
_entity.id
_entity.type
_entity.pdbx_description
1 polymer ?
#
loop_
_entity_poly.entity_id
_entity_poly.type
_entity_poly.pdbx_seq_one_letter_code
_entity_poly.pdbx_strand_id
1 'polypeptide(L)'
;MNRPATRSLSKQFRFEQPKSPPVVVNFNGGLVTSDAGLNLIAEIDRKLQITSQFAQCFQDYRKPYRIDHSIENIFILVVRKK
;
A
#
# COMPACT_ATOMS: atom_id res chain seq x y z
N MET A 1 -19.27 7.84 -29.82
CA MET A 1 -19.51 7.96 -28.36
C MET A 1 -18.20 8.36 -27.70
N ASN A 2 -18.03 9.65 -27.40
CA ASN A 2 -16.78 10.20 -26.85
C ASN A 2 -16.80 10.05 -25.33
N ARG A 3 -15.99 9.14 -24.76
CA ARG A 3 -15.79 9.08 -23.31
C ARG A 3 -14.90 10.25 -22.88
N PRO A 4 -15.31 11.10 -21.93
CA PRO A 4 -14.44 12.16 -21.42
C PRO A 4 -13.27 11.51 -20.68
N ALA A 5 -12.05 11.91 -21.04
CA ALA A 5 -10.85 11.50 -20.32
C ALA A 5 -10.94 12.02 -18.88
N THR A 6 -11.00 11.12 -17.90
CA THR A 6 -11.00 11.48 -16.49
C THR A 6 -9.68 12.16 -16.17
N ARG A 7 -9.73 13.46 -15.87
CA ARG A 7 -8.55 14.24 -15.45
C ARG A 7 -8.05 13.68 -14.12
N SER A 8 -6.98 12.90 -14.15
CA SER A 8 -6.29 12.44 -12.94
C SER A 8 -5.65 13.65 -12.27
N LEU A 9 -6.31 14.19 -11.25
CA LEU A 9 -5.70 15.16 -10.36
C LEU A 9 -4.74 14.37 -9.47
N SER A 10 -3.43 14.64 -9.59
CA SER A 10 -2.41 14.06 -8.72
C SER A 10 -2.70 14.47 -7.28
N LYS A 11 -3.40 13.62 -6.53
CA LYS A 11 -3.66 13.83 -5.11
C LYS A 11 -2.33 13.73 -4.38
N GLN A 12 -1.81 14.86 -3.92
CA GLN A 12 -0.62 14.86 -3.07
C GLN A 12 -1.00 14.29 -1.70
N PHE A 13 -0.39 13.17 -1.34
CA PHE A 13 -0.51 12.61 0.00
C PHE A 13 0.51 13.30 0.91
N ARG A 14 0.03 13.91 1.99
CA ARG A 14 0.86 14.41 3.09
C ARG A 14 1.04 13.26 4.08
N PHE A 15 2.29 12.84 4.31
CA PHE A 15 2.66 11.81 5.28
C PHE A 15 2.97 12.48 6.62
N GLU A 16 2.67 11.81 7.74
CA GLU A 16 3.13 12.28 9.05
C GLU A 16 4.67 12.30 9.07
N GLN A 17 5.26 13.35 9.63
CA GLN A 17 6.71 13.51 9.63
C GLN A 17 7.35 12.46 10.55
N PRO A 18 8.19 11.55 10.05
CA PRO A 18 9.02 10.73 10.92
C PRO A 18 10.00 11.63 11.69
N LYS A 19 10.59 11.15 12.80
CA LYS A 19 11.60 11.86 13.60
C LYS A 19 12.94 12.12 12.86
N SER A 20 12.94 11.96 11.54
CA SER A 20 14.06 12.03 10.60
C SER A 20 13.74 13.03 9.49
N PRO A 21 14.69 13.42 8.62
CA PRO A 21 14.50 14.49 7.63
C PRO A 21 13.21 14.33 6.80
N PRO A 22 12.56 15.43 6.38
CA PRO A 22 11.28 15.39 5.70
C PRO A 22 11.34 14.52 4.45
N VAL A 23 10.49 13.49 4.41
CA VAL A 23 10.36 12.60 3.25
C VAL A 23 9.47 13.28 2.21
N VAL A 24 10.07 13.78 1.12
CA VAL A 24 9.34 14.34 -0.02
C VAL A 24 9.13 13.23 -1.06
N VAL A 25 7.87 12.94 -1.36
CA VAL A 25 7.49 11.95 -2.38
C VAL A 25 7.22 12.67 -3.69
N ASN A 26 8.04 12.40 -4.71
CA ASN A 26 7.75 12.75 -6.10
C ASN A 26 7.34 11.47 -6.86
N PHE A 27 6.20 11.51 -7.54
CA PHE A 27 5.72 10.39 -8.39
C PHE A 27 6.38 10.38 -9.77
N ASN A 28 7.59 10.93 -9.87
CA ASN A 28 8.37 10.96 -11.11
C ASN A 28 9.12 9.63 -11.39
N GLY A 29 8.92 8.62 -10.53
CA GLY A 29 9.45 7.27 -10.76
C GLY A 29 10.98 7.16 -10.66
N GLY A 30 11.62 8.09 -9.93
CA GLY A 30 13.07 8.07 -9.70
C GLY A 30 13.52 6.89 -8.83
N LEU A 31 14.82 6.84 -8.51
CA LEU A 31 15.41 5.78 -7.70
C LEU A 31 14.81 5.79 -6.28
N VAL A 32 13.91 4.83 -6.00
CA VAL A 32 13.30 4.67 -4.68
C VAL A 32 14.27 3.89 -3.81
N THR A 33 14.78 4.51 -2.74
CA THR A 33 15.53 3.77 -1.72
C THR A 33 14.57 2.84 -1.00
N SER A 34 14.89 1.55 -0.99
CA SER A 34 14.00 0.45 -0.54
C SER A 34 13.35 0.72 0.82
N ASP A 35 14.11 1.30 1.75
CA ASP A 35 13.66 1.62 3.11
C ASP A 35 12.62 2.74 3.21
N ALA A 36 12.66 3.73 2.32
CA ALA A 36 11.70 4.83 2.30
C ALA A 36 10.47 4.50 1.45
N GLY A 37 10.64 3.70 0.39
CA GLY A 37 9.55 3.23 -0.46
C GLY A 37 8.53 2.37 0.28
N LEU A 38 9.00 1.46 1.15
CA LEU A 38 8.10 0.63 1.96
C LEU A 38 7.29 1.48 2.96
N ASN A 39 7.89 2.50 3.56
CA ASN A 39 7.19 3.42 4.48
C ASN A 39 6.09 4.24 3.77
N LEU A 40 6.36 4.69 2.55
CA LEU A 40 5.38 5.36 1.70
C LEU A 40 4.18 4.44 1.40
N ILE A 41 4.45 3.22 0.93
CA ILE A 41 3.41 2.24 0.63
C ILE A 41 2.61 1.89 1.90
N ALA A 42 3.29 1.75 3.04
CA ALA A 42 2.66 1.49 4.33
C ALA A 42 1.67 2.58 4.75
N GLU A 43 2.02 3.86 4.60
CA GLU A 43 1.10 4.95 4.93
C GLU A 43 -0.06 5.05 3.94
N ILE A 44 0.20 4.87 2.63
CA ILE A 44 -0.87 4.84 1.63
C ILE A 44 -1.86 3.72 1.97
N ASP A 45 -1.37 2.53 2.29
CA ASP A 45 -2.19 1.40 2.69
C ASP A 45 -2.91 1.64 4.02
N ARG A 46 -2.30 2.32 5.01
CA ARG A 46 -3.01 2.74 6.24
C ARG A 46 -4.18 3.67 5.94
N LYS A 47 -4.05 4.60 4.99
CA LYS A 47 -5.10 5.57 4.66
C LYS A 47 -6.20 4.98 3.79
N LEU A 48 -5.84 4.08 2.88
CA LEU A 48 -6.75 3.57 1.86
C LEU A 48 -7.21 2.12 2.11
N GLN A 49 -6.60 1.41 3.06
CA GLN A 49 -6.88 0.01 3.39
C GLN A 49 -6.90 -0.90 2.16
N ILE A 50 -5.96 -0.68 1.21
CA ILE A 50 -5.93 -1.38 -0.08
C ILE A 50 -5.70 -2.87 0.14
N THR A 51 -4.70 -3.24 0.95
CA THR A 51 -4.36 -4.65 1.24
C THR A 51 -5.51 -5.38 1.93
N SER A 52 -6.20 -4.73 2.87
CA SER A 52 -7.35 -5.34 3.56
C SER A 52 -8.52 -5.58 2.61
N GLN A 53 -8.86 -4.61 1.76
CA GLN A 53 -9.92 -4.77 0.76
C GLN A 53 -9.54 -5.83 -0.27
N PHE A 54 -8.28 -5.85 -0.69
CA PHE A 54 -7.78 -6.83 -1.63
C PHE A 54 -7.84 -8.25 -1.05
N ALA A 55 -7.48 -8.43 0.23
CA ALA A 55 -7.53 -9.73 0.90
C ALA A 55 -8.95 -10.31 0.93
N GLN A 56 -9.98 -9.47 1.09
CA GLN A 56 -11.39 -9.90 1.08
C GLN A 56 -11.85 -10.46 -0.28
N CYS A 57 -11.15 -10.13 -1.37
CA CYS A 57 -11.45 -10.67 -2.69
C CYS A 57 -10.92 -12.11 -2.88
N PHE A 58 -10.15 -12.64 -1.94
CA PHE A 58 -9.60 -13.99 -2.05
C PHE A 58 -10.53 -15.03 -1.44
N GLN A 59 -10.84 -16.05 -2.23
CA GLN A 59 -11.31 -17.31 -1.70
C GLN A 59 -10.09 -18.13 -1.25
N ASP A 60 -10.02 -18.47 0.03
CA ASP A 60 -8.91 -19.26 0.57
C ASP A 60 -9.12 -20.76 0.28
N TYR A 61 -8.38 -21.29 -0.70
CA TYR A 61 -8.39 -22.70 -1.07
C TYR A 61 -7.33 -23.54 -0.33
N ARG A 62 -6.58 -22.93 0.59
CA ARG A 62 -5.54 -23.64 1.34
C ARG A 62 -6.20 -24.63 2.31
N LYS A 63 -5.49 -25.73 2.59
CA LYS A 63 -6.00 -26.75 3.53
C LYS A 63 -6.02 -26.17 4.94
N PRO A 64 -7.15 -26.19 5.68
CA PRO A 64 -7.26 -25.52 6.98
C PRO A 64 -6.18 -25.89 8.00
N TYR A 65 -5.74 -27.15 8.02
CA TYR A 65 -4.69 -27.65 8.91
C TYR A 65 -3.26 -27.22 8.53
N ARG A 66 -3.10 -26.42 7.46
CA ARG A 66 -1.83 -25.85 7.00
C ARG A 66 -1.82 -24.32 7.06
N ILE A 67 -2.76 -23.72 7.79
CA ILE A 67 -2.93 -22.27 7.86
C ILE A 67 -2.45 -21.78 9.23
N ASP A 68 -1.23 -21.26 9.28
CA ASP A 68 -0.73 -20.51 10.43
C ASP A 68 -1.03 -19.01 10.32
N HIS A 69 -1.20 -18.52 9.08
CA HIS A 69 -1.46 -17.12 8.76
C HIS A 69 -2.64 -16.99 7.80
N SER A 70 -3.64 -16.20 8.21
CA SER A 70 -4.76 -15.83 7.35
C SER A 70 -4.29 -15.05 6.11
N ILE A 71 -5.13 -14.99 5.08
CA ILE A 71 -4.80 -14.26 3.85
C ILE A 71 -4.60 -12.77 4.14
N GLU A 72 -5.42 -12.19 5.02
CA GLU A 72 -5.29 -10.82 5.49
C GLU A 72 -3.92 -10.60 6.15
N ASN A 73 -3.50 -11.52 7.02
CA ASN A 73 -2.21 -11.42 7.69
C ASN A 73 -1.06 -11.46 6.68
N ILE A 74 -1.14 -12.30 5.64
CA ILE A 74 -0.10 -12.36 4.59
C ILE A 74 0.04 -11.00 3.90
N PHE A 75 -1.05 -10.38 3.49
CA PHE A 75 -0.99 -9.09 2.79
C PHE A 75 -0.60 -7.93 3.70
N ILE A 76 -1.11 -7.91 4.94
CA ILE A 76 -0.84 -6.84 5.90
C ILE A 76 0.61 -6.90 6.39
N LEU A 77 1.16 -8.10 6.63
CA LEU A 77 2.54 -8.27 7.11
C LEU A 77 3.58 -7.75 6.11
N VAL A 78 3.33 -7.90 4.81
CA VAL A 78 4.25 -7.41 3.75
C VAL A 78 4.35 -5.89 3.75
N VAL A 79 3.27 -5.19 4.14
CA VAL A 79 3.16 -3.73 3.99
C VAL A 79 3.32 -2.99 5.33
N ARG A 80 3.08 -3.64 6.47
CA ARG A 80 3.07 -2.99 7.80
C ARG A 80 4.22 -3.36 8.74
N LYS A 81 5.16 -4.22 8.32
CA LYS A 81 6.36 -4.53 9.11
C LYS A 81 7.42 -3.43 8.93
N LYS A 82 7.32 -2.35 9.70
CA LYS A 82 8.49 -1.60 10.19
C LYS A 82 8.24 -1.10 11.60
#